data_AF-A0A6I7WCZ6-F1
#
_entry.id   AF-A0A6I7WCZ6-F1
#
_cell.length_a   1.000
_cell.length_b   1.000
_cell.length_c   1.000
_cell.angle_alpha   90.00
_cell.angle_beta   90.00
_cell.angle_gamma   90.00
#
_symmetry.space_group_name_H-M   'P 1'
#
loop_
_entity.id
_entity.type
_entity.pdbx_description
1 polymer ?
#
loop_
_entity_poly.entity_id
_entity_poly.type
_entity_poly.pdbx_seq_one_letter_code
_entity_poly.pdbx_strand_id
1 'polypeptide(L)'
;TVYEVDFSDEELIKKSVLTIDDKLTVKKVIVHITEGEQKKTIDEISLKASNSMVKTNDVTEKANSLLGSVKYDLIGEIAKETRLNRKTVVSILQKIKANTFYNFQVNPEGFIKEISKIINDEKAATLINNIVYSKTDNTYEDKIFTVNNFKGSLNSNILEVKKHIYDYLKTDSKIEQEFSKELESGEVLVYAKLPNDFKIPTPVGNYNPDWAIVF
;
A
#
# COMPACT_ATOMS: atom_id res chain seq x y z
N THR A 1 -3.60 21.89 -13.95
CA THR A 1 -2.67 22.03 -12.81
C THR A 1 -1.38 21.34 -13.16
N VAL A 2 -0.23 21.94 -12.85
CA VAL A 2 1.06 21.27 -12.89
C VAL A 2 1.41 20.93 -11.45
N TYR A 3 1.87 19.70 -11.22
CA TYR A 3 2.22 19.20 -9.90
C TYR A 3 3.72 19.35 -9.72
N GLU A 4 4.11 20.09 -8.69
CA GLU A 4 5.47 20.09 -8.18
C GLU A 4 5.41 19.42 -6.81
N VAL A 5 6.25 18.41 -6.63
CA VAL A 5 6.37 17.70 -5.36
C VAL A 5 7.77 17.98 -4.83
N ASP A 6 7.83 18.67 -3.70
CA ASP A 6 9.08 18.85 -2.98
C ASP A 6 9.35 17.60 -2.14
N PHE A 7 10.40 16.87 -2.51
CA PHE A 7 10.77 15.60 -1.90
C PHE A 7 12.12 15.72 -1.22
N SER A 8 12.11 15.73 0.11
CA SER A 8 13.33 15.69 0.92
C SER A 8 13.77 14.25 1.17
N ASP A 9 14.90 13.87 0.58
CA ASP A 9 15.57 12.60 0.85
C ASP A 9 15.87 12.43 2.35
N GLU A 10 16.22 13.51 3.05
CA GLU A 10 16.54 13.48 4.48
C GLU A 10 15.30 13.17 5.34
N GLU A 11 14.16 13.74 4.98
CA GLU A 11 12.89 13.49 5.65
C GLU A 11 12.47 12.02 5.47
N LEU A 12 12.55 11.51 4.24
CA LEU A 12 12.27 10.10 3.95
C LEU A 12 13.16 9.18 4.78
N ILE A 13 14.47 9.44 4.81
CA ILE A 13 15.43 8.63 5.56
C ILE A 13 15.04 8.62 7.04
N LYS A 14 14.76 9.79 7.64
CA LYS A 14 14.43 9.91 9.06
C LYS A 14 13.15 9.16 9.40
N LYS A 15 12.08 9.34 8.63
CA LYS A 15 10.81 8.63 8.86
C LYS A 15 10.94 7.13 8.67
N SER A 16 11.61 6.70 7.60
CA SER A 16 11.86 5.28 7.32
C SER A 16 12.61 4.61 8.46
N VAL A 17 13.68 5.23 8.98
CA VAL A 17 14.46 4.68 10.11
C VAL A 17 13.59 4.51 11.35
N LEU A 18 12.80 5.52 11.71
CA LEU A 18 11.91 5.46 12.87
C LEU A 18 10.88 4.33 12.74
N THR A 19 10.21 4.24 11.58
CA THR A 19 9.18 3.23 11.34
C THR A 19 9.76 1.82 11.26
N ILE A 20 10.95 1.65 10.66
CA ILE A 20 11.65 0.37 10.61
C ILE A 20 12.00 -0.11 12.03
N ASP A 21 12.59 0.76 12.86
CA ASP A 21 12.98 0.37 14.22
C ASP A 21 11.81 0.09 15.16
N ASP A 22 10.62 0.60 14.86
CA ASP A 22 9.41 0.40 15.65
C ASP A 22 8.60 -0.82 15.18
N LYS A 23 8.45 -1.00 13.86
CA LYS A 23 7.48 -1.95 13.29
C LYS A 23 8.09 -3.17 12.63
N LEU A 24 9.40 -3.18 12.33
CA LEU A 24 10.00 -4.29 11.59
C LEU A 24 9.84 -5.59 12.36
N THR A 25 9.07 -6.51 11.80
CA THR A 25 8.87 -7.84 12.34
C THR A 25 9.23 -8.87 11.29
N VAL A 26 10.33 -9.58 11.52
CA VAL A 26 10.80 -10.61 10.60
C VAL A 26 10.42 -11.99 11.13
N LYS A 27 9.69 -12.76 10.31
CA LYS A 27 9.32 -14.13 10.66
C LYS A 27 10.55 -15.02 10.69
N LYS A 28 10.72 -15.76 11.78
CA LYS A 28 11.78 -16.76 11.92
C LYS A 28 11.48 -17.95 11.00
N VAL A 29 12.49 -18.42 10.27
CA VAL A 29 12.36 -19.60 9.42
C VAL A 29 12.42 -20.85 10.31
N ILE A 30 11.43 -21.73 10.15
CA ILE A 30 11.32 -23.00 10.87
C ILE A 30 11.36 -24.12 9.82
N VAL A 31 12.20 -25.12 10.01
CA VAL A 31 12.29 -26.28 9.12
C VAL A 31 11.77 -27.49 9.87
N HIS A 32 10.84 -28.22 9.24
CA HIS A 32 10.38 -29.52 9.73
C HIS A 32 11.12 -30.60 8.94
N ILE A 33 12.04 -31.29 9.60
CA ILE A 33 12.80 -32.40 9.04
C ILE A 33 12.07 -33.68 9.45
N THR A 34 11.50 -34.37 8.46
CA THR A 34 10.93 -35.71 8.64
C THR A 34 11.83 -36.72 7.95
N GLU A 35 12.41 -37.62 8.73
CA GLU A 35 13.16 -38.76 8.21
C GLU A 35 12.28 -40.01 8.26
N GLY A 36 12.41 -40.85 7.25
CA GLY A 36 11.69 -42.12 7.19
C GLY A 36 12.57 -43.22 6.65
N GLU A 37 12.44 -44.40 7.23
CA GLU A 37 13.10 -45.62 6.79
C GLU A 37 12.08 -46.61 6.21
N GLN A 38 12.53 -47.38 5.22
CA GLN A 38 11.75 -48.48 4.67
C GLN A 38 11.74 -49.66 5.66
N LYS A 39 10.57 -50.27 5.89
CA LYS A 39 10.45 -51.46 6.74
C LYS A 39 11.31 -52.61 6.17
N LYS A 40 11.97 -53.37 7.05
CA LYS A 40 12.80 -54.54 6.69
C LYS A 40 12.03 -55.64 5.93
N THR A 41 10.71 -55.72 6.16
CA THR A 41 9.81 -56.65 5.48
C THR A 41 8.71 -55.86 4.80
N ILE A 42 8.53 -56.11 3.50
CA ILE A 42 7.48 -55.54 2.67
C ILE A 42 6.63 -56.67 2.12
N ASP A 43 5.32 -56.49 2.21
CA ASP A 43 4.29 -57.36 1.65
C ASP A 43 3.35 -56.54 0.75
N GLU A 44 2.68 -57.21 -0.18
CA GLU A 44 1.82 -56.55 -1.18
C GLU A 44 0.70 -55.72 -0.53
N ILE A 45 0.24 -56.15 0.65
CA ILE A 45 -0.79 -55.47 1.45
C ILE A 45 -0.24 -54.15 2.02
N SER A 46 0.98 -54.13 2.58
CA SER A 46 1.59 -52.90 3.11
C SER A 46 1.99 -51.89 2.02
N LEU A 47 2.31 -52.37 0.81
CA LEU A 47 2.53 -51.51 -0.36
C LEU A 47 1.25 -50.85 -0.84
N LYS A 48 0.16 -51.62 -1.00
CA LYS A 48 -1.16 -51.07 -1.40
C LYS A 48 -1.72 -50.11 -0.35
N ALA A 49 -1.42 -50.34 0.92
CA ALA A 49 -1.81 -49.47 2.02
C ALA A 49 -0.89 -48.25 2.25
N SER A 50 0.16 -48.06 1.44
CA SER A 50 1.16 -46.97 1.59
C SER A 50 1.82 -46.92 2.97
N ASN A 51 1.92 -48.07 3.67
CA ASN A 51 2.45 -48.20 5.03
C ASN A 51 3.82 -48.89 5.06
N SER A 52 4.56 -48.79 3.96
CA SER A 52 5.88 -49.42 3.74
C SER A 52 7.04 -48.59 4.31
N MET A 53 6.81 -47.30 4.59
CA MET A 53 7.76 -46.41 5.28
C MET A 53 7.36 -46.22 6.74
N VAL A 54 8.36 -46.13 7.62
CA VAL A 54 8.21 -45.73 9.02
C VAL A 54 8.91 -44.41 9.20
N LYS A 55 8.22 -43.43 9.79
CA LYS A 55 8.82 -42.17 10.22
C LYS A 55 9.75 -42.46 11.41
N THR A 56 11.04 -42.22 11.24
CA THR A 56 12.07 -42.53 12.23
C THR A 56 12.48 -41.33 13.06
N ASN A 57 12.53 -40.13 12.46
CA ASN A 57 12.78 -38.87 13.18
C ASN A 57 11.83 -37.75 12.72
N ASP A 58 11.43 -36.91 13.68
CA ASP A 58 10.68 -35.67 13.45
C ASP A 58 11.36 -34.55 14.23
N VAL A 59 12.13 -33.71 13.56
CA VAL A 59 12.86 -32.63 14.20
C VAL A 59 12.40 -31.30 13.62
N THR A 60 11.94 -30.41 14.50
CA THR A 60 11.67 -29.02 14.15
C THR A 60 12.90 -28.20 14.52
N GLU A 61 13.70 -27.83 13.53
CA GLU A 61 14.89 -26.99 13.75
C GLU A 61 14.62 -25.53 13.43
N LYS A 62 15.18 -24.64 14.26
CA LYS A 62 15.29 -23.22 13.94
C LYS A 62 16.32 -23.08 12.82
N ALA A 63 15.91 -22.53 11.67
CA ALA A 63 16.74 -22.49 10.47
C ALA A 63 18.00 -21.61 10.56
N ASN A 64 18.27 -20.98 11.70
CA ASN A 64 19.50 -20.23 11.96
C ASN A 64 20.77 -21.06 11.62
N SER A 65 20.69 -22.40 11.72
CA SER A 65 21.79 -23.33 11.39
C SER A 65 21.85 -23.70 9.89
N LEU A 66 20.78 -23.48 9.12
CA LEU A 66 20.56 -24.11 7.80
C LEU A 66 20.54 -23.13 6.61
N LEU A 67 20.51 -21.82 6.82
CA LEU A 67 20.41 -20.83 5.72
C LEU A 67 21.62 -20.78 4.76
N GLY A 68 22.66 -21.57 5.01
CA GLY A 68 23.75 -21.82 4.05
C GLY A 68 24.58 -20.58 3.69
N SER A 69 25.48 -20.73 2.72
CA SER A 69 26.42 -19.70 2.24
C SER A 69 25.83 -18.74 1.20
N VAL A 70 24.49 -18.64 1.12
CA VAL A 70 23.81 -17.83 0.11
C VAL A 70 24.13 -16.36 0.33
N LYS A 71 24.75 -15.73 -0.67
CA LYS A 71 25.06 -14.30 -0.66
C LYS A 71 23.85 -13.52 -1.18
N TYR A 72 23.40 -12.53 -0.41
CA TYR A 72 22.32 -11.62 -0.79
C TYR A 72 22.89 -10.24 -1.12
N ASP A 73 22.46 -9.64 -2.23
CA ASP A 73 22.69 -8.21 -2.50
C ASP A 73 21.61 -7.38 -1.77
N LEU A 74 21.77 -7.25 -0.45
CA LEU A 74 20.82 -6.52 0.40
C LEU A 74 20.48 -5.12 -0.14
N ILE A 75 21.52 -4.37 -0.55
CA ILE A 75 21.33 -3.00 -1.04
C ILE A 75 20.66 -3.00 -2.41
N GLY A 76 21.05 -3.92 -3.29
CA GLY A 76 20.50 -4.01 -4.64
C GLY A 76 19.04 -4.41 -4.66
N GLU A 77 18.65 -5.41 -3.85
CA GLU A 77 17.27 -5.87 -3.78
C GLU A 77 16.36 -4.78 -3.21
N ILE A 78 16.74 -4.14 -2.10
CA ILE A 78 15.96 -3.02 -1.54
C ILE A 78 15.88 -1.86 -2.53
N ALA A 79 16.98 -1.48 -3.19
CA ALA A 79 16.99 -0.39 -4.17
C ALA A 79 16.05 -0.69 -5.35
N LYS A 80 16.04 -1.94 -5.83
CA LYS A 80 15.16 -2.39 -6.92
C LYS A 80 13.68 -2.34 -6.53
N GLU A 81 13.33 -2.84 -5.35
CA GLU A 81 11.94 -2.87 -4.87
C GLU A 81 11.40 -1.49 -4.49
N THR A 82 12.26 -0.62 -3.95
CA THR A 82 11.87 0.73 -3.53
C THR A 82 12.02 1.78 -4.63
N ARG A 83 12.71 1.45 -5.73
CA ARG A 83 13.13 2.39 -6.78
C ARG A 83 13.92 3.58 -6.23
N LEU A 84 14.67 3.37 -5.15
CA LEU A 84 15.57 4.38 -4.59
C LEU A 84 16.99 4.18 -5.10
N ASN A 85 17.79 5.24 -5.05
CA ASN A 85 19.21 5.12 -5.32
C ASN A 85 19.91 4.33 -4.19
N ARG A 86 20.99 3.61 -4.54
CA ARG A 86 21.72 2.77 -3.57
C ARG A 86 22.28 3.59 -2.39
N LYS A 87 22.61 4.86 -2.59
CA LYS A 87 23.14 5.77 -1.55
C LYS A 87 22.10 6.04 -0.45
N THR A 88 20.85 6.27 -0.82
CA THR A 88 19.73 6.50 0.11
C THR A 88 19.44 5.22 0.89
N VAL A 89 19.41 4.06 0.23
CA VAL A 89 19.25 2.76 0.90
C VAL A 89 20.35 2.52 1.93
N VAL A 90 21.61 2.76 1.58
CA VAL A 90 22.74 2.67 2.52
C VAL A 90 22.55 3.62 3.70
N SER A 91 22.11 4.86 3.44
CA SER A 91 21.88 5.87 4.48
C SER A 91 20.77 5.47 5.45
N ILE A 92 19.73 4.77 4.99
CA ILE A 92 18.67 4.21 5.85
C ILE A 92 19.26 3.06 6.69
N LEU A 93 19.88 2.08 6.05
CA LEU A 93 20.41 0.88 6.73
C LEU A 93 21.52 1.19 7.75
N GLN A 94 22.29 2.26 7.54
CA GLN A 94 23.31 2.70 8.51
C GLN A 94 22.72 3.37 9.76
N LYS A 95 21.48 3.88 9.68
CA LYS A 95 20.86 4.66 10.76
C LYS A 95 19.87 3.85 11.62
N ILE A 96 19.48 2.65 11.19
CA ILE A 96 18.64 1.75 12.00
C ILE A 96 19.42 1.11 13.15
N LYS A 97 18.72 0.68 14.20
CA LYS A 97 19.35 0.02 15.36
C LYS A 97 20.01 -1.29 14.95
N ALA A 98 21.14 -1.60 15.59
CA ALA A 98 21.88 -2.85 15.36
C ALA A 98 21.02 -4.11 15.59
N ASN A 99 20.14 -4.09 16.61
CA ASN A 99 19.22 -5.21 16.88
C ASN A 99 18.17 -5.38 15.77
N THR A 100 17.70 -4.27 15.19
CA THR A 100 16.78 -4.30 14.04
C THR A 100 17.49 -4.91 12.83
N PHE A 101 18.71 -4.46 12.55
CA PHE A 101 19.53 -4.98 11.44
C PHE A 101 19.89 -6.46 11.61
N TYR A 102 20.06 -6.96 12.84
CA TYR A 102 20.33 -8.37 13.11
C TYR A 102 19.26 -9.32 12.54
N ASN A 103 18.02 -8.85 12.38
CA ASN A 103 16.96 -9.65 11.75
C ASN A 103 17.29 -10.06 10.31
N PHE A 104 18.17 -9.33 9.61
CA PHE A 104 18.69 -9.75 8.31
C PHE A 104 19.40 -11.10 8.38
N GLN A 105 20.17 -11.35 9.45
CA GLN A 105 20.85 -12.64 9.63
C GLN A 105 19.86 -13.77 9.96
N VAL A 106 18.74 -13.44 10.59
CA VAL A 106 17.71 -14.43 10.99
C VAL A 106 16.89 -14.89 9.80
N ASN A 107 16.50 -13.97 8.91
CA ASN A 107 15.78 -14.26 7.68
C ASN A 107 16.03 -13.13 6.66
N PRO A 108 17.03 -13.28 5.77
CA PRO A 108 17.41 -12.27 4.80
C PRO A 108 16.28 -11.84 3.88
N GLU A 109 15.53 -12.81 3.33
CA GLU A 109 14.46 -12.56 2.37
C GLU A 109 13.29 -11.83 3.03
N GLY A 110 12.88 -12.29 4.22
CA GLY A 110 11.84 -11.64 5.01
C GLY A 110 12.22 -10.22 5.40
N PHE A 111 13.48 -10.00 5.78
CA PHE A 111 14.01 -8.67 6.12
C PHE A 111 13.96 -7.71 4.92
N ILE A 112 14.47 -8.14 3.76
CA ILE A 112 14.46 -7.34 2.52
C ILE A 112 13.03 -6.92 2.18
N LYS A 113 12.11 -7.90 2.13
CA LYS A 113 10.72 -7.68 1.74
C LYS A 113 10.00 -6.70 2.68
N GLU A 114 10.13 -6.88 3.99
CA GLU A 114 9.43 -6.03 4.96
C GLU A 114 10.02 -4.62 5.02
N ILE A 115 11.35 -4.46 4.95
CA ILE A 115 11.96 -3.12 4.86
C ILE A 115 11.55 -2.40 3.58
N SER A 116 11.61 -3.06 2.43
CA SER A 116 11.20 -2.46 1.15
C SER A 116 9.75 -1.97 1.18
N LYS A 117 8.87 -2.74 1.83
CA LYS A 117 7.48 -2.37 2.04
C LYS A 117 7.36 -1.10 2.89
N ILE A 118 7.99 -1.08 4.07
CA ILE A 118 7.96 0.07 4.98
C ILE A 118 8.48 1.33 4.27
N ILE A 119 9.59 1.24 3.54
CA ILE A 119 10.17 2.38 2.81
C ILE A 119 9.21 2.88 1.72
N ASN A 120 8.55 1.98 0.99
CA ASN A 120 7.57 2.39 -0.03
C ASN A 120 6.33 3.05 0.59
N ASP A 121 5.86 2.57 1.74
CA ASP A 121 4.75 3.15 2.49
C ASP A 121 5.10 4.58 2.97
N GLU A 122 6.27 4.77 3.56
CA GLU A 122 6.76 6.09 4.01
C GLU A 122 7.01 7.05 2.85
N LYS A 123 7.50 6.53 1.71
CA LYS A 123 7.64 7.31 0.48
C LYS A 123 6.29 7.79 -0.03
N ALA A 124 5.29 6.92 -0.08
CA ALA A 124 3.93 7.30 -0.48
C ALA A 124 3.34 8.36 0.48
N ALA A 125 3.50 8.17 1.79
CA ALA A 125 3.03 9.12 2.80
C ALA A 125 3.71 10.49 2.69
N THR A 126 5.03 10.52 2.47
CA THR A 126 5.79 11.77 2.32
C THR A 126 5.42 12.51 1.03
N LEU A 127 5.16 11.79 -0.06
CA LEU A 127 4.69 12.39 -1.32
C LEU A 127 3.32 13.03 -1.17
N ILE A 128 2.38 12.43 -0.42
CA ILE A 128 1.02 12.96 -0.22
C ILE A 128 1.05 14.26 0.61
N ASN A 129 1.88 14.31 1.65
CA ASN A 129 1.92 15.46 2.56
C ASN A 129 2.52 16.73 1.93
N ASN A 130 3.35 16.59 0.87
CA ASN A 130 4.08 17.69 0.26
C ASN A 130 3.53 18.06 -1.14
N ILE A 131 2.27 17.72 -1.45
CA ILE A 131 1.66 18.12 -2.73
C ILE A 131 1.34 19.62 -2.68
N VAL A 132 2.06 20.39 -3.50
CA VAL A 132 1.75 21.81 -3.73
C VAL A 132 0.91 21.94 -5.00
N TYR A 133 -0.22 22.63 -4.89
CA TYR A 133 -1.12 22.86 -6.02
C TYR A 133 -0.84 24.22 -6.66
N SER A 134 -0.30 24.19 -7.88
CA SER A 134 -0.15 25.40 -8.70
C SER A 134 -1.28 25.49 -9.72
N LYS A 135 -2.01 26.61 -9.67
CA LYS A 135 -3.03 26.93 -10.67
C LYS A 135 -2.37 27.05 -12.03
N THR A 136 -2.99 26.45 -13.05
CA THR A 136 -2.60 26.60 -14.46
C THR A 136 -3.66 27.37 -15.20
N ASP A 137 -3.32 27.87 -16.39
CA ASP A 137 -4.29 28.50 -17.30
C ASP A 137 -5.24 27.52 -17.99
N ASN A 138 -5.05 26.21 -17.79
CA ASN A 138 -5.96 25.18 -18.31
C ASN A 138 -7.35 25.33 -17.67
N THR A 139 -8.36 25.44 -18.52
CA THR A 139 -9.78 25.47 -18.14
C THR A 139 -10.50 24.24 -18.67
N TYR A 140 -11.44 23.71 -17.89
CA TYR A 140 -12.35 22.66 -18.35
C TYR A 140 -13.64 23.29 -18.90
N GLU A 141 -14.15 22.75 -19.99
CA GLU A 141 -15.46 23.14 -20.51
C GLU A 141 -16.58 22.56 -19.62
N ASP A 142 -17.74 23.23 -19.60
CA ASP A 142 -18.94 22.81 -18.84
C ASP A 142 -19.45 21.40 -19.20
N LYS A 143 -18.99 20.84 -20.32
CA LYS A 143 -19.25 19.47 -20.75
C LYS A 143 -18.85 18.42 -19.70
N ILE A 144 -17.92 18.72 -18.80
CA ILE A 144 -17.55 17.81 -17.71
C ILE A 144 -18.70 17.56 -16.73
N PHE A 145 -19.67 18.47 -16.62
CA PHE A 145 -20.82 18.32 -15.73
C PHE A 145 -22.04 17.73 -16.46
N THR A 146 -21.94 17.46 -17.76
CA THR A 146 -23.06 16.90 -18.53
C THR A 146 -23.45 15.53 -18.00
N VAL A 147 -24.60 15.47 -17.32
CA VAL A 147 -25.09 14.23 -16.72
C VAL A 147 -25.73 13.34 -17.78
N ASN A 148 -24.94 12.43 -18.36
CA ASN A 148 -25.47 11.35 -19.18
C ASN A 148 -26.27 10.39 -18.27
N ASN A 149 -27.58 10.24 -18.53
CA ASN A 149 -28.49 9.35 -17.80
C ASN A 149 -28.83 9.78 -16.34
N PHE A 150 -29.35 11.00 -16.14
CA PHE A 150 -29.98 11.38 -14.87
C PHE A 150 -31.28 10.57 -14.65
N LYS A 151 -31.12 9.35 -14.12
CA LYS A 151 -32.20 8.48 -13.64
C LYS A 151 -32.07 8.33 -12.13
N GLY A 152 -33.14 8.66 -11.41
CA GLY A 152 -33.24 8.57 -9.96
C GLY A 152 -34.69 8.79 -9.52
N SER A 153 -34.98 8.48 -8.26
CA SER A 153 -36.29 8.73 -7.64
C SER A 153 -36.15 9.90 -6.66
N LEU A 154 -37.05 10.89 -6.76
CA LEU A 154 -37.13 12.01 -5.81
C LEU A 154 -37.29 11.53 -4.35
N ASN A 155 -37.89 10.36 -4.14
CA ASN A 155 -38.15 9.84 -2.81
C ASN A 155 -36.98 9.08 -2.18
N SER A 156 -35.85 8.91 -2.90
CA SER A 156 -34.76 8.06 -2.40
C SER A 156 -33.37 8.67 -2.56
N ASN A 157 -33.03 9.20 -3.74
CA ASN A 157 -31.63 9.47 -4.10
C ASN A 157 -31.43 10.85 -4.77
N ILE A 158 -32.46 11.70 -4.82
CA ILE A 158 -32.37 13.05 -5.38
C ILE A 158 -32.69 14.05 -4.27
N LEU A 159 -31.83 15.04 -4.10
CA LEU A 159 -31.95 16.14 -3.15
C LEU A 159 -32.17 17.45 -3.91
N GLU A 160 -33.15 18.26 -3.50
CA GLU A 160 -33.28 19.64 -3.97
C GLU A 160 -32.27 20.52 -3.24
N VAL A 161 -31.47 21.26 -3.99
CA VAL A 161 -30.27 21.98 -3.52
C VAL A 161 -30.23 23.38 -4.12
N LYS A 162 -29.69 24.35 -3.40
CA LYS A 162 -29.69 25.76 -3.82
C LYS A 162 -28.31 26.32 -4.12
N LYS A 163 -27.27 25.77 -3.49
CA LYS A 163 -25.88 26.17 -3.68
C LYS A 163 -25.12 25.25 -4.63
N HIS A 164 -25.77 24.22 -5.16
CA HIS A 164 -25.19 23.36 -6.18
C HIS A 164 -25.32 23.99 -7.59
N ILE A 165 -24.46 23.59 -8.53
CA ILE A 165 -24.55 24.04 -9.94
C ILE A 165 -25.83 23.61 -10.69
N TYR A 166 -26.60 22.68 -10.09
CA TYR A 166 -27.90 22.21 -10.56
C TYR A 166 -28.90 22.24 -9.41
N ASP A 167 -30.18 22.45 -9.72
CA ASP A 167 -31.26 22.49 -8.72
C ASP A 167 -31.50 21.14 -8.00
N TYR A 168 -31.07 20.04 -8.62
CA TYR A 168 -31.22 18.69 -8.10
C TYR A 168 -29.89 17.94 -8.12
N LEU A 169 -29.53 17.36 -6.98
CA LEU A 169 -28.33 16.57 -6.79
C LEU A 169 -28.69 15.10 -6.59
N LYS A 170 -28.06 14.22 -7.37
CA LYS A 170 -28.16 12.77 -7.14
C LYS A 170 -27.05 12.32 -6.18
N THR A 171 -27.47 11.64 -5.12
CA THR A 171 -26.56 11.04 -4.12
C THR A 171 -26.61 9.53 -4.23
N ASP A 172 -25.45 8.89 -4.25
CA ASP A 172 -25.31 7.43 -4.38
C ASP A 172 -25.18 6.74 -3.01
N SER A 173 -24.87 7.51 -1.95
CA SER A 173 -24.78 7.01 -0.57
C SER A 173 -25.37 7.96 0.47
N LYS A 174 -25.66 7.43 1.67
CA LYS A 174 -26.11 8.24 2.82
C LYS A 174 -25.06 9.28 3.24
N ILE A 175 -23.78 8.93 3.17
CA ILE A 175 -22.67 9.83 3.53
C ILE A 175 -22.65 11.05 2.60
N GLU A 176 -22.83 10.84 1.29
CA GLU A 176 -22.93 11.96 0.33
C GLU A 176 -24.16 12.83 0.55
N GLN A 177 -25.26 12.22 1.01
CA GLN A 177 -26.49 12.96 1.32
C GLN A 177 -26.33 13.83 2.57
N GLU A 178 -25.64 13.36 3.60
CA GLU A 178 -25.30 14.17 4.78
C GLU A 178 -24.31 15.26 4.42
N PHE A 179 -23.26 14.93 3.66
CA PHE A 179 -22.26 15.89 3.21
C PHE A 179 -22.85 17.03 2.39
N SER A 180 -23.75 16.74 1.43
CA SER A 180 -24.41 17.80 0.65
C SER A 180 -25.30 18.72 1.50
N LYS A 181 -25.95 18.21 2.55
CA LYS A 181 -26.71 19.05 3.50
C LYS A 181 -25.80 19.97 4.33
N GLU A 182 -24.63 19.50 4.71
CA GLU A 182 -23.62 20.33 5.37
C GLU A 182 -23.12 21.45 4.44
N LEU A 183 -22.86 21.14 3.16
CA LEU A 183 -22.48 22.16 2.17
C LEU A 183 -23.61 23.19 1.95
N GLU A 184 -24.87 22.76 1.89
CA GLU A 184 -26.01 23.66 1.76
C GLU A 184 -26.17 24.61 2.96
N SER A 185 -25.88 24.12 4.17
CA SER A 185 -26.04 24.91 5.40
C SER A 185 -24.81 25.74 5.78
N GLY A 186 -23.62 25.38 5.29
CA GLY A 186 -22.35 26.03 5.63
C GLY A 186 -22.03 27.30 4.83
N GLU A 187 -20.83 27.83 5.05
CA GLU A 187 -20.24 29.00 4.37
C GLU A 187 -19.74 28.70 2.95
N VAL A 188 -20.45 27.83 2.22
CA VAL A 188 -20.15 27.51 0.83
C VAL A 188 -20.95 28.43 -0.08
N LEU A 189 -20.29 29.04 -1.08
CA LEU A 189 -20.94 29.85 -2.10
C LEU A 189 -21.54 28.99 -3.20
N VAL A 190 -20.75 28.05 -3.72
CA VAL A 190 -21.18 27.10 -4.75
C VAL A 190 -20.41 25.79 -4.66
N TYR A 191 -21.06 24.67 -4.98
CA TYR A 191 -20.40 23.38 -5.10
C TYR A 191 -20.93 22.54 -6.28
N ALA A 192 -20.15 21.54 -6.68
CA ALA A 192 -20.49 20.60 -7.74
C ALA A 192 -20.00 19.19 -7.41
N LYS A 193 -20.81 18.17 -7.71
CA LYS A 193 -20.34 16.77 -7.77
C LYS A 193 -19.69 16.52 -9.13
N LEU A 194 -18.44 16.05 -9.12
CA LEU A 194 -17.67 15.72 -10.32
C LEU A 194 -18.02 14.31 -10.80
N PRO A 195 -17.98 14.03 -12.12
CA PRO A 195 -18.23 12.69 -12.63
C PRO A 195 -17.05 11.76 -12.34
N ASN A 196 -17.31 10.45 -12.19
CA ASN A 196 -16.29 9.43 -11.89
C ASN A 196 -15.16 9.30 -12.94
N ASP A 197 -15.38 9.79 -14.15
CA ASP A 197 -14.38 9.80 -15.21
C ASP A 197 -13.46 11.02 -15.16
N PHE A 198 -13.73 12.00 -14.28
CA PHE A 198 -12.90 13.18 -14.08
C PHE A 198 -11.62 12.82 -13.33
N LYS A 199 -10.53 12.66 -14.07
CA LYS A 199 -9.24 12.25 -13.51
C LYS A 199 -8.22 13.36 -13.57
N ILE A 200 -7.56 13.55 -12.45
CA ILE A 200 -6.43 14.44 -12.28
C ILE A 200 -5.16 13.58 -12.27
N PRO A 201 -4.24 13.74 -13.23
CA PRO A 201 -2.98 13.02 -13.20
C PRO A 201 -2.11 13.55 -12.05
N THR A 202 -1.75 12.69 -11.11
CA THR A 202 -0.78 13.01 -10.04
C THR A 202 0.48 12.15 -10.21
N PRO A 203 1.63 12.54 -9.63
CA PRO A 203 2.87 11.76 -9.70
C PRO A 203 2.75 10.33 -9.15
N VAL A 204 1.76 10.07 -8.30
CA VAL A 204 1.48 8.75 -7.69
C VAL A 204 0.37 7.97 -8.41
N GLY A 205 -0.22 8.53 -9.48
CA GLY A 205 -1.31 7.94 -10.24
C GLY A 205 -2.46 8.91 -10.51
N ASN A 206 -3.50 8.43 -11.19
CA ASN A 206 -4.67 9.27 -11.44
C ASN A 206 -5.51 9.39 -10.16
N TYR A 207 -5.75 10.62 -9.71
CA TYR A 207 -6.67 10.95 -8.63
C TYR A 207 -8.05 11.30 -9.21
N ASN A 208 -9.11 10.76 -8.62
CA ASN A 208 -10.49 11.04 -8.98
C ASN A 208 -11.16 11.81 -7.83
N PRO A 209 -11.24 13.16 -7.89
CA PRO A 209 -11.98 13.93 -6.91
C PRO A 209 -13.49 13.82 -7.14
N ASP A 210 -14.26 13.76 -6.05
CA ASP A 210 -15.73 13.64 -6.12
C ASP A 210 -16.45 15.00 -6.05
N TRP A 211 -15.86 16.02 -5.41
CA TRP A 211 -16.52 17.31 -5.16
C TRP A 211 -15.62 18.50 -5.48
N ALA A 212 -16.21 19.55 -6.05
CA ALA A 212 -15.61 20.87 -6.19
C ALA A 212 -16.40 21.85 -5.31
N ILE A 213 -15.71 22.59 -4.44
CA ILE A 213 -16.32 23.49 -3.45
C ILE A 213 -15.65 24.85 -3.55
N VAL A 214 -16.45 25.92 -3.56
CA VAL A 214 -16.01 27.32 -3.53
C VAL A 214 -16.59 27.98 -2.29
N PHE A 215 -15.70 28.59 -1.50
CA PHE A 215 -16.00 29.36 -0.29
C PHE A 215 -16.02 30.86 -0.59
#